data_AF-A0A6N7Q3D1-F1
#
_entry.id   AF-A0A6N7Q3D1-F1
#
_cell.length_a   1.000
_cell.length_b   1.000
_cell.length_c   1.000
_cell.angle_alpha   90.00
_cell.angle_beta   90.00
_cell.angle_gamma   90.00
#
_symmetry.space_group_name_H-M   'P 1'
#
loop_
_entity.id
_entity.type
_entity.pdbx_description
1 polymer ?
#
loop_
_entity_poly.entity_id
_entity_poly.type
_entity_poly.pdbx_seq_one_letter_code
_entity_poly.pdbx_strand_id
1 'polypeptide(L)'
;MFGRIGVIALNTYRESVRARILLGLAAVAFAVSLYSLVVGAFTLKNAPRVVSDLGAASISIFSLAVAIIIGATSLHRELEQKTLFPILARPIRRSEYLVGKYLGTLLTIAVFVMADAGLVLLLSAALGAGVSPLRIYSMIAQAIVWLVLMGVLGWRLPSMRTYGVIPWALGMLVLGVVLSDVAPDERRVVLASSLLTMLEIAIVAAAATLFSSFSTPFLSALMTLGVWGVGRHADNLARLPVKSFGQTIHDIGVALSKIVPNLQIFVPPRPLLVGEAIDVKLSSYLGMASLTSLGWSLGLLAVAALVFNERDFL
;
A
#
# COMPACT_ATOMS: atom_id res chain seq x y z
N MET A 1 -9.20 1.01 -25.88
CA MET A 1 -9.38 0.30 -24.60
C MET A 1 -8.57 0.96 -23.48
N PHE A 2 -7.24 1.02 -23.57
CA PHE A 2 -6.37 1.62 -22.54
C PHE A 2 -6.72 3.06 -22.13
N GLY A 3 -7.07 3.93 -23.09
CA GLY A 3 -7.48 5.31 -22.76
C GLY A 3 -8.75 5.40 -21.90
N ARG A 4 -9.70 4.46 -22.05
CA ARG A 4 -10.95 4.45 -21.25
C ARG A 4 -10.67 3.98 -19.82
N ILE A 5 -9.89 2.92 -19.67
CA ILE A 5 -9.47 2.38 -18.37
C ILE A 5 -8.71 3.45 -17.58
N GLY A 6 -7.78 4.17 -18.24
CA GLY A 6 -7.02 5.26 -17.60
C GLY A 6 -7.90 6.40 -17.09
N VAL A 7 -8.92 6.79 -17.84
CA VAL A 7 -9.88 7.83 -17.41
C VAL A 7 -10.68 7.37 -16.18
N ILE A 8 -11.12 6.11 -16.14
CA ILE A 8 -11.83 5.54 -14.98
C ILE A 8 -10.91 5.48 -13.75
N ALA A 9 -9.66 5.09 -13.94
CA ALA A 9 -8.66 5.04 -12.88
C ALA A 9 -8.37 6.43 -12.30
N LEU A 10 -8.17 7.44 -13.14
CA LEU A 10 -7.92 8.81 -12.71
C LEU A 10 -9.14 9.45 -12.04
N ASN A 11 -10.35 9.10 -12.45
CA ASN A 11 -11.56 9.53 -11.78
C ASN A 11 -11.70 8.90 -10.39
N THR A 12 -11.43 7.60 -10.28
CA THR A 12 -11.43 6.86 -9.00
C THR A 12 -10.40 7.44 -8.03
N TYR A 13 -9.20 7.75 -8.53
CA TYR A 13 -8.17 8.43 -7.75
C TYR A 13 -8.66 9.80 -7.25
N ARG A 14 -9.27 10.59 -8.14
CA ARG A 14 -9.82 11.91 -7.82
C ARG A 14 -10.89 11.85 -6.73
N GLU A 15 -11.75 10.84 -6.79
CA GLU A 15 -12.76 10.57 -5.78
C GLU A 15 -12.11 10.22 -4.43
N SER A 16 -11.14 9.32 -4.45
CA SER A 16 -10.44 8.84 -3.25
C SER A 16 -9.67 9.95 -2.54
N VAL A 17 -8.94 10.79 -3.27
CA VAL A 17 -8.18 11.94 -2.71
C VAL A 17 -9.09 12.98 -2.03
N ARG A 18 -10.34 13.10 -2.49
CA ARG A 18 -11.32 14.02 -1.91
C ARG A 18 -12.03 13.44 -0.68
N ALA A 19 -11.86 12.15 -0.41
CA ALA A 19 -12.45 11.51 0.74
C ALA A 19 -11.74 11.97 2.02
N ARG A 20 -12.50 12.56 2.96
CA ARG A 20 -11.97 13.01 4.26
C ARG A 20 -11.30 11.88 5.05
N ILE A 21 -11.77 10.64 4.86
CA ILE A 21 -11.25 9.47 5.55
C ILE A 21 -9.80 9.18 5.12
N LEU A 22 -9.46 9.33 3.83
CA LEU A 22 -8.08 9.15 3.36
C LEU A 22 -7.14 10.19 3.98
N LEU A 23 -7.57 11.46 4.04
CA LEU A 23 -6.80 12.53 4.66
C LEU A 23 -6.60 12.29 6.17
N GLY A 24 -7.63 11.80 6.86
CA GLY A 24 -7.55 11.41 8.25
C GLY A 24 -6.55 10.27 8.47
N LEU A 25 -6.60 9.20 7.66
CA LEU A 25 -5.66 8.09 7.73
C LEU A 25 -4.22 8.53 7.44
N ALA A 26 -4.02 9.39 6.44
CA ALA A 26 -2.70 9.95 6.11
C ALA A 26 -2.13 10.80 7.24
N ALA A 27 -2.96 11.62 7.89
CA ALA A 27 -2.53 12.41 9.05
C ALA A 27 -2.09 11.50 10.20
N VAL A 28 -2.85 10.43 10.49
CA VAL A 28 -2.49 9.47 11.55
C VAL A 28 -1.23 8.70 11.17
N ALA A 29 -1.09 8.25 9.92
CA ALA A 29 0.10 7.56 9.44
C ALA A 29 1.36 8.42 9.59
N PHE A 30 1.32 9.68 9.14
CA PHE A 30 2.43 10.61 9.32
C PHE A 30 2.73 10.91 10.78
N ALA A 31 1.71 11.00 11.64
CA ALA A 31 1.91 11.19 13.07
C ALA A 31 2.61 9.98 13.71
N VAL A 32 2.24 8.76 13.33
CA VAL A 32 2.92 7.52 13.79
C VAL A 32 4.34 7.44 13.25
N SER A 33 4.55 7.76 11.96
CA SER A 33 5.88 7.86 11.36
C SER A 33 6.75 8.89 12.06
N LEU A 34 6.21 10.06 12.44
CA LEU A 34 6.93 11.07 13.25
C LEU A 34 7.21 10.58 14.68
N TYR A 35 6.26 9.88 15.31
CA TYR A 35 6.44 9.30 16.64
C TYR A 35 7.60 8.29 16.69
N SER A 36 7.92 7.64 15.55
CA SER A 36 9.10 6.78 15.47
C SER A 36 10.41 7.50 15.83
N LEU A 37 10.52 8.83 15.64
CA LEU A 37 11.68 9.61 16.09
C LEU A 37 11.82 9.59 17.60
N VAL A 38 10.71 9.73 18.31
CA VAL A 38 10.68 9.72 19.78
C VAL A 38 11.14 8.36 20.28
N VAL A 39 10.63 7.29 19.67
CA VAL A 39 11.06 5.92 20.01
C VAL A 39 12.54 5.68 19.67
N GLY A 40 13.00 6.17 18.52
CA GLY A 40 14.40 6.09 18.09
C GLY A 40 15.34 6.83 19.06
N ALA A 41 14.94 7.99 19.59
CA ALA A 41 15.72 8.79 20.52
C ALA A 41 15.99 8.08 21.87
N PHE A 42 15.11 7.17 22.29
CA PHE A 42 15.33 6.36 23.50
C PHE A 42 16.33 5.22 23.29
N THR A 43 16.82 4.99 22.05
CA THR A 43 17.75 3.90 21.75
C THR A 43 19.19 4.38 21.66
N LEU A 44 20.08 3.80 22.48
CA LEU A 44 21.45 4.29 22.66
C LEU A 44 22.40 4.05 21.47
N LYS A 45 22.13 3.07 20.59
CA LYS A 45 23.08 2.65 19.55
C LYS A 45 22.52 2.38 18.15
N ASN A 46 21.19 2.48 17.93
CA ASN A 46 20.56 2.05 16.66
C ASN A 46 19.33 2.89 16.26
N ALA A 47 19.33 4.20 16.54
CA ALA A 47 18.17 5.05 16.27
C ALA A 47 17.66 5.03 14.81
N PRO A 48 18.51 5.04 13.76
CA PRO A 48 18.05 4.96 12.37
C PRO A 48 17.32 3.66 12.04
N ARG A 49 17.78 2.55 12.63
CA ARG A 49 17.20 1.21 12.47
C ARG A 49 15.79 1.13 13.04
N VAL A 50 15.58 1.75 14.20
CA VAL A 50 14.25 1.76 14.85
C VAL A 50 13.25 2.56 14.03
N VAL A 51 13.69 3.69 13.47
CA VAL A 51 12.84 4.55 12.62
C VAL A 51 12.46 3.85 11.32
N SER A 52 13.38 3.16 10.67
CA SER A 52 13.09 2.42 9.43
C SER A 52 12.18 1.21 9.68
N ASP A 53 12.36 0.47 10.77
CA ASP A 53 11.54 -0.69 11.13
C ASP A 53 10.11 -0.25 11.51
N LEU A 54 9.98 0.75 12.39
CA LEU A 54 8.67 1.29 12.78
C LEU A 54 7.98 2.01 11.62
N GLY A 55 8.74 2.73 10.81
CA GLY A 55 8.24 3.39 9.61
C GLY A 55 7.71 2.37 8.59
N ALA A 56 8.46 1.28 8.33
CA ALA A 56 7.99 0.20 7.46
C ALA A 56 6.71 -0.47 8.01
N ALA A 57 6.62 -0.68 9.33
CA ALA A 57 5.41 -1.19 9.97
C ALA A 57 4.23 -0.23 9.84
N SER A 58 4.47 1.08 10.03
CA SER A 58 3.48 2.15 9.80
C SER A 58 2.95 2.10 8.37
N ILE A 59 3.83 2.13 7.38
CA ILE A 59 3.48 2.05 5.95
C ILE A 59 2.60 0.82 5.69
N SER A 60 2.97 -0.35 6.22
CA SER A 60 2.20 -1.59 6.00
C SER A 60 0.78 -1.52 6.59
N ILE A 61 0.65 -1.12 7.86
CA ILE A 61 -0.65 -1.11 8.57
C ILE A 61 -1.58 -0.05 7.97
N PHE A 62 -1.08 1.15 7.70
CA PHE A 62 -1.93 2.21 7.17
C PHE A 62 -2.26 2.01 5.69
N SER A 63 -1.34 1.46 4.89
CA SER A 63 -1.66 1.11 3.49
C SER A 63 -2.75 0.04 3.40
N LEU A 64 -2.74 -0.93 4.33
CA LEU A 64 -3.81 -1.90 4.50
C LEU A 64 -5.14 -1.23 4.84
N ALA A 65 -5.16 -0.34 5.83
CA ALA A 65 -6.37 0.39 6.22
C ALA A 65 -6.95 1.20 5.05
N VAL A 66 -6.09 1.90 4.30
CA VAL A 66 -6.45 2.65 3.10
C VAL A 66 -7.04 1.72 2.03
N ALA A 67 -6.39 0.58 1.76
CA ALA A 67 -6.84 -0.38 0.76
C ALA A 67 -8.21 -0.99 1.09
N ILE A 68 -8.45 -1.34 2.35
CA ILE A 68 -9.72 -1.89 2.80
C ILE A 68 -10.83 -0.85 2.73
N ILE A 69 -10.58 0.36 3.24
CA ILE A 69 -11.61 1.40 3.30
C ILE A 69 -11.98 1.87 1.89
N ILE A 70 -10.98 2.16 1.05
CA ILE A 70 -11.24 2.58 -0.32
C ILE A 70 -11.79 1.41 -1.12
N GLY A 71 -11.14 0.24 -1.10
CA GLY A 71 -11.58 -0.92 -1.87
C GLY A 71 -13.00 -1.37 -1.55
N ALA A 72 -13.36 -1.46 -0.26
CA ALA A 72 -14.68 -1.91 0.16
C ALA A 72 -15.81 -0.91 -0.16
N THR A 73 -15.51 0.40 -0.13
CA THR A 73 -16.53 1.43 -0.41
C THR A 73 -16.60 1.82 -1.88
N SER A 74 -15.52 1.60 -2.64
CA SER A 74 -15.37 2.17 -3.97
C SER A 74 -16.35 1.60 -5.00
N LEU A 75 -16.64 0.29 -4.98
CA LEU A 75 -17.56 -0.31 -5.97
C LEU A 75 -18.99 -0.35 -5.43
N HIS A 76 -19.14 -0.64 -4.14
CA HIS A 76 -20.44 -0.85 -3.52
C HIS A 76 -21.31 0.42 -3.54
N ARG A 77 -20.75 1.59 -3.24
CA ARG A 77 -21.53 2.85 -3.23
C ARG A 77 -22.09 3.17 -4.62
N GLU A 78 -21.33 2.88 -5.68
CA GLU A 78 -21.78 3.12 -7.06
C GLU A 78 -22.84 2.11 -7.52
N LEU A 79 -22.79 0.88 -7.01
CA LEU A 79 -23.80 -0.15 -7.23
C LEU A 79 -25.12 0.20 -6.51
N GLU A 80 -25.07 0.55 -5.23
CA GLU A 80 -26.28 0.88 -4.46
C GLU A 80 -26.96 2.16 -4.94
N GLN A 81 -26.17 3.20 -5.24
CA GLN A 81 -26.71 4.50 -5.66
C GLN A 81 -27.16 4.52 -7.12
N LYS A 82 -27.09 3.38 -7.83
CA LYS A 82 -27.47 3.24 -9.24
C LYS A 82 -26.70 4.20 -10.18
N THR A 83 -25.59 4.78 -9.72
CA THR A 83 -24.76 5.72 -10.49
C THR A 83 -23.90 5.03 -11.54
N LEU A 84 -23.75 3.71 -11.42
CA LEU A 84 -23.06 2.87 -12.39
C LEU A 84 -23.87 2.66 -13.68
N PHE A 85 -25.21 2.74 -13.65
CA PHE A 85 -26.05 2.45 -14.82
C PHE A 85 -25.91 3.45 -15.98
N PRO A 86 -25.88 4.78 -15.74
CA PRO A 86 -25.63 5.74 -16.82
C PRO A 86 -24.23 5.59 -17.44
N ILE A 87 -23.26 5.05 -16.70
CA ILE A 87 -21.90 4.81 -17.18
C ILE A 87 -21.87 3.56 -18.08
N LEU A 88 -22.57 2.50 -17.69
CA LEU A 88 -22.72 1.29 -18.51
C LEU A 88 -23.62 1.48 -19.74
N ALA A 89 -24.43 2.54 -19.79
CA ALA A 89 -25.18 2.91 -21.00
C ALA A 89 -24.26 3.40 -22.14
N ARG A 90 -23.01 3.78 -21.83
CA ARG A 90 -21.95 3.96 -22.83
C ARG A 90 -21.29 2.62 -23.14
N PRO A 91 -20.71 2.41 -24.34
CA PRO A 91 -20.11 1.13 -24.74
C PRO A 91 -18.78 0.85 -24.00
N ILE A 92 -18.86 0.66 -22.67
CA ILE A 92 -17.77 0.32 -21.76
C ILE A 92 -18.03 -1.10 -21.27
N ARG A 93 -17.05 -1.99 -21.43
CA ARG A 93 -17.19 -3.38 -20.94
C ARG A 93 -17.11 -3.38 -19.41
N ARG A 94 -17.89 -4.25 -18.77
CA ARG A 94 -17.89 -4.43 -17.30
C ARG A 94 -16.48 -4.69 -16.74
N SER A 95 -15.68 -5.49 -17.45
CA SER A 95 -14.27 -5.76 -17.09
C SER A 95 -13.36 -4.54 -17.22
N GLU A 96 -13.58 -3.65 -18.20
CA GLU A 96 -12.80 -2.41 -18.35
C GLU A 96 -13.06 -1.46 -17.17
N TYR A 97 -14.30 -1.39 -16.72
CA TYR A 97 -14.69 -0.58 -15.57
C TYR A 97 -14.05 -1.11 -14.28
N LEU A 98 -14.12 -2.42 -14.04
CA LEU A 98 -13.54 -3.05 -12.85
C LEU A 98 -12.02 -2.88 -12.78
N VAL A 99 -11.32 -3.11 -13.89
CA VAL A 99 -9.86 -2.91 -13.98
C VAL A 99 -9.50 -1.44 -13.78
N GLY A 100 -10.27 -0.51 -14.36
CA GLY A 100 -10.06 0.92 -14.14
C GLY A 100 -10.21 1.31 -12.67
N LYS A 101 -11.23 0.77 -11.99
CA LYS A 101 -11.48 1.00 -10.56
C LYS A 101 -10.31 0.49 -9.71
N TYR A 102 -9.88 -0.75 -9.95
CA TYR A 102 -8.72 -1.35 -9.30
C TYR A 102 -7.43 -0.55 -9.53
N LEU A 103 -7.15 -0.11 -10.76
CA LEU A 103 -5.95 0.70 -11.03
C LEU A 103 -6.01 2.08 -10.35
N GLY A 104 -7.20 2.66 -10.20
CA GLY A 104 -7.38 3.91 -9.47
C GLY A 104 -7.18 3.77 -7.96
N THR A 105 -7.63 2.65 -7.37
CA THR A 105 -7.36 2.35 -5.95
C THR A 105 -5.87 2.08 -5.72
N LEU A 106 -5.23 1.31 -6.61
CA LEU A 106 -3.77 1.12 -6.60
C LEU A 106 -3.02 2.44 -6.68
N LEU A 107 -3.39 3.35 -7.60
CA LEU A 107 -2.74 4.65 -7.71
C LEU A 107 -2.85 5.46 -6.41
N THR A 108 -4.01 5.39 -5.74
CA THR A 108 -4.21 6.07 -4.46
C THR A 108 -3.30 5.52 -3.37
N ILE A 109 -3.20 4.19 -3.29
CA ILE A 109 -2.32 3.50 -2.34
C ILE A 109 -0.85 3.78 -2.67
N ALA A 110 -0.47 3.78 -3.95
CA ALA A 110 0.89 4.12 -4.38
C ALA A 110 1.28 5.52 -3.91
N VAL A 111 0.41 6.51 -4.11
CA VAL A 111 0.66 7.89 -3.67
C VAL A 111 0.79 7.98 -2.14
N PHE A 112 -0.06 7.25 -1.42
CA PHE A 112 0.01 7.16 0.04
C PHE A 112 1.35 6.56 0.51
N VAL A 113 1.73 5.40 -0.04
CA VAL A 113 2.98 4.70 0.27
C VAL A 113 4.18 5.55 -0.08
N MET A 114 4.20 6.21 -1.24
CA MET A 114 5.31 7.09 -1.66
C MET A 114 5.49 8.28 -0.71
N ALA A 115 4.39 8.88 -0.25
CA ALA A 115 4.45 10.00 0.68
C ALA A 115 4.99 9.56 2.05
N ASP A 116 4.48 8.46 2.61
CA ASP A 116 4.91 7.96 3.93
C ASP A 116 6.33 7.39 3.88
N ALA A 117 6.71 6.67 2.81
CA ALA A 117 8.08 6.23 2.59
C ALA A 117 9.06 7.40 2.46
N GLY A 118 8.69 8.46 1.72
CA GLY A 118 9.46 9.68 1.62
C GLY A 118 9.67 10.34 2.98
N LEU A 119 8.61 10.42 3.80
CA LEU A 119 8.70 10.90 5.18
C LEU A 119 9.66 10.05 6.01
N VAL A 120 9.48 8.73 6.07
CA VAL A 120 10.33 7.81 6.84
C VAL A 120 11.80 7.92 6.42
N LEU A 121 12.09 8.06 5.12
CA LEU A 121 13.45 8.27 4.62
C LEU A 121 14.07 9.60 5.08
N LEU A 122 13.28 10.68 5.12
CA LEU A 122 13.76 11.96 5.65
C LEU A 122 14.05 11.86 7.16
N LEU A 123 13.22 11.14 7.90
CA LEU A 123 13.39 10.92 9.34
C LEU A 123 14.62 10.04 9.64
N SER A 124 14.81 8.95 8.90
CA SER A 124 15.98 8.08 9.07
C SER A 124 17.28 8.79 8.71
N ALA A 125 17.24 9.63 7.67
CA ALA A 125 18.37 10.44 7.25
C ALA A 125 18.74 11.53 8.27
N ALA A 126 17.76 12.12 8.96
CA ALA A 126 17.99 13.11 10.02
C ALA A 126 18.70 12.52 11.24
N LEU A 127 18.56 11.22 11.47
CA LEU A 127 19.18 10.49 12.60
C LEU A 127 20.47 9.75 12.23
N GLY A 128 20.94 9.87 10.97
CA GLY A 128 22.16 9.21 10.51
C GLY A 128 23.38 9.54 11.39
N ALA A 129 24.28 8.56 11.58
CA ALA A 129 25.51 8.80 12.34
C ALA A 129 26.41 9.81 11.61
N GLY A 130 26.92 10.81 12.34
CA GLY A 130 27.85 11.81 11.80
C GLY A 130 27.21 12.96 11.01
N VAL A 131 25.88 13.14 11.11
CA VAL A 131 25.19 14.27 10.47
C VAL A 131 25.49 15.55 11.22
N SER A 132 26.03 16.55 10.53
CA SER A 132 26.23 17.89 11.10
C SER A 132 24.88 18.57 11.35
N PRO A 133 24.74 19.41 12.40
CA PRO A 133 23.49 20.14 12.67
C PRO A 133 23.01 20.95 11.46
N LEU A 134 23.95 21.53 10.69
CA LEU A 134 23.70 22.24 9.43
C LEU A 134 22.96 21.39 8.39
N ARG A 135 23.34 20.12 8.24
CA ARG A 135 22.68 19.21 7.30
C ARG A 135 21.24 18.91 7.74
N ILE A 136 20.99 18.72 9.03
CA ILE A 136 19.62 18.53 9.57
C ILE A 136 18.75 19.75 9.25
N TYR A 137 19.24 20.97 9.51
CA TYR A 137 18.49 22.18 9.17
C TYR A 137 18.21 22.30 7.67
N SER A 138 19.18 21.95 6.81
CA SER A 138 18.99 21.97 5.36
C SER A 138 17.93 20.96 4.89
N MET A 139 17.85 19.78 5.51
CA MET A 139 16.85 18.75 5.19
C MET A 139 15.45 19.20 5.59
N ILE A 140 15.31 19.74 6.80
CA ILE A 140 14.04 20.31 7.27
C ILE A 140 13.62 21.46 6.35
N ALA A 141 14.54 22.36 5.99
CA ALA A 141 14.26 23.46 5.08
C ALA A 141 13.80 22.95 3.71
N GLN A 142 14.45 21.95 3.11
CA GLN A 142 14.05 21.37 1.82
C GLN A 142 12.67 20.70 1.90
N ALA A 143 12.37 19.99 2.98
CA ALA A 143 11.06 19.38 3.19
C ALA A 143 9.94 20.44 3.31
N ILE A 144 10.19 21.52 4.07
CA ILE A 144 9.27 22.65 4.21
C ILE A 144 9.11 23.37 2.87
N VAL A 145 10.20 23.64 2.15
CA VAL A 145 10.15 24.28 0.83
C VAL A 145 9.33 23.45 -0.15
N TRP A 146 9.49 22.11 -0.16
CA TRP A 146 8.70 21.24 -1.02
C TRP A 146 7.20 21.26 -0.68
N LEU A 147 6.86 21.26 0.61
CA LEU A 147 5.48 21.41 1.10
C LEU A 147 4.88 22.76 0.67
N VAL A 148 5.61 23.86 0.89
CA VAL A 148 5.15 25.21 0.55
C VAL A 148 5.03 25.38 -0.96
N LEU A 149 6.00 24.90 -1.74
CA LEU A 149 5.98 24.95 -3.20
C LEU A 149 4.75 24.26 -3.76
N MET A 150 4.45 23.03 -3.29
CA MET A 150 3.26 22.29 -3.72
C MET A 150 1.96 22.93 -3.22
N GLY A 151 1.96 23.55 -2.04
CA GLY A 151 0.83 24.35 -1.54
C GLY A 151 0.55 25.57 -2.41
N VAL A 152 1.58 26.33 -2.79
CA VAL A 152 1.48 27.51 -3.67
C VAL A 152 1.05 27.12 -5.07
N LEU A 153 1.60 26.03 -5.62
CA LEU A 153 1.19 25.46 -6.91
C LEU A 153 -0.27 25.01 -6.88
N GLY A 154 -0.72 24.38 -5.79
CA GLY A 154 -2.12 24.02 -5.58
C GLY A 154 -3.06 25.22 -5.44
N TRP A 155 -2.56 26.35 -4.93
CA TRP A 155 -3.33 27.60 -4.88
C TRP A 155 -3.46 28.24 -6.26
N ARG A 156 -2.37 28.28 -7.05
CA ARG A 156 -2.34 28.88 -8.40
C ARG A 156 -3.06 28.06 -9.46
N LEU A 157 -3.04 26.74 -9.38
CA LEU A 157 -3.64 25.85 -10.37
C LEU A 157 -4.79 25.03 -9.76
N PRO A 158 -6.07 25.30 -10.11
CA PRO A 158 -7.20 24.60 -9.52
C PRO A 158 -7.21 23.08 -9.83
N SER A 159 -6.61 22.67 -10.95
CA SER A 159 -6.41 21.25 -11.29
C SER A 159 -5.41 20.55 -10.34
N MET A 160 -4.41 21.28 -9.84
CA MET A 160 -3.41 20.74 -8.90
C MET A 160 -3.96 20.50 -7.50
N ARG A 161 -5.12 21.06 -7.14
CA ARG A 161 -5.75 20.78 -5.84
C ARG A 161 -6.10 19.30 -5.65
N THR A 162 -6.33 18.56 -6.73
CA THR A 162 -6.60 17.11 -6.64
C THR A 162 -5.47 16.25 -7.19
N TYR A 163 -4.91 16.59 -8.36
CA TYR A 163 -3.84 15.79 -8.95
C TYR A 163 -2.44 16.15 -8.42
N GLY A 164 -2.28 17.26 -7.71
CA GLY A 164 -0.99 17.70 -7.16
C GLY A 164 -0.46 16.81 -6.04
N VAL A 165 -1.28 15.94 -5.46
CA VAL A 165 -0.83 14.98 -4.44
C VAL A 165 0.13 13.94 -5.04
N ILE A 166 -0.02 13.59 -6.32
CA ILE A 166 0.89 12.66 -7.03
C ILE A 166 2.32 13.22 -7.11
N PRO A 167 2.59 14.37 -7.74
CA PRO A 167 3.93 14.93 -7.80
C PRO A 167 4.47 15.33 -6.43
N TRP A 168 3.60 15.69 -5.47
CA TRP A 168 4.03 15.96 -4.11
C TRP A 168 4.61 14.71 -3.43
N ALA A 169 3.90 13.59 -3.47
CA ALA A 169 4.34 12.31 -2.90
C ALA A 169 5.60 11.79 -3.60
N LEU A 170 5.64 11.88 -4.94
CA LEU A 170 6.82 11.50 -5.71
C LEU A 170 8.04 12.35 -5.33
N GLY A 171 7.87 13.67 -5.22
CA GLY A 171 8.94 14.55 -4.81
C GLY A 171 9.41 14.31 -3.38
N MET A 172 8.52 14.00 -2.44
CA MET A 172 8.89 13.58 -1.09
C MET A 172 9.73 12.31 -1.09
N LEU A 173 9.34 11.32 -1.88
CA LEU A 173 10.10 10.09 -2.04
C LEU A 173 11.49 10.37 -2.62
N VAL A 174 11.57 11.14 -3.71
CA VAL A 174 12.84 11.50 -4.35
C VAL A 174 13.75 12.28 -3.39
N LEU A 175 13.21 13.29 -2.70
CA LEU A 175 13.96 14.04 -1.67
C LEU A 175 14.43 13.12 -0.55
N GLY A 176 13.57 12.22 -0.06
CA GLY A 176 13.94 11.21 0.94
C GLY A 176 15.07 10.30 0.48
N VAL A 177 15.03 9.81 -0.75
CA VAL A 177 16.05 8.93 -1.34
C VAL A 177 17.40 9.65 -1.50
N VAL A 178 17.38 10.90 -1.95
CA VAL A 178 18.59 11.71 -2.15
C VAL A 178 19.21 12.10 -0.80
N LEU A 179 18.39 12.47 0.18
CA LEU A 179 18.90 12.93 1.47
C LEU A 179 19.34 11.79 2.41
N SER A 180 18.82 10.57 2.20
CA SER A 180 19.15 9.36 2.98
C SER A 180 20.47 8.68 2.61
N ASP A 181 21.35 9.34 1.87
CA ASP A 181 22.71 8.85 1.60
C ASP A 181 23.54 8.53 2.86
N VAL A 182 23.18 9.11 4.01
CA VAL A 182 23.88 8.88 5.29
C VAL A 182 23.60 7.49 5.87
N ALA A 183 22.49 6.86 5.50
CA ALA A 183 22.06 5.57 6.01
C ALA A 183 21.66 4.65 4.84
N PRO A 184 22.64 4.14 4.06
CA PRO A 184 22.37 3.40 2.83
C PRO A 184 21.57 2.11 3.07
N ASP A 185 21.80 1.43 4.19
CA ASP A 185 21.08 0.20 4.55
C ASP A 185 19.63 0.49 4.91
N GLU A 186 19.39 1.54 5.68
CA GLU A 186 18.02 1.97 6.04
C GLU A 186 17.24 2.43 4.83
N ARG A 187 17.91 3.12 3.88
CA ARG A 187 17.31 3.47 2.60
C ARG A 187 16.84 2.24 1.83
N ARG A 188 17.67 1.20 1.75
CA ARG A 188 17.31 -0.06 1.08
C ARG A 188 16.12 -0.73 1.77
N VAL A 189 16.12 -0.79 3.10
CA VAL A 189 15.02 -1.37 3.89
C VAL A 189 13.71 -0.66 3.61
N VAL A 190 13.66 0.67 3.69
CA VAL A 190 12.42 1.43 3.49
C VAL A 190 11.91 1.32 2.05
N LEU A 191 12.80 1.37 1.05
CA LEU A 191 12.42 1.24 -0.36
C LEU A 191 11.92 -0.17 -0.70
N ALA A 192 12.63 -1.20 -0.24
CA ALA A 192 12.22 -2.58 -0.49
C ALA A 192 10.92 -2.92 0.26
N SER A 193 10.78 -2.53 1.52
CA SER A 193 9.55 -2.74 2.30
C SER A 193 8.35 -1.97 1.73
N SER A 194 8.54 -0.75 1.25
CA SER A 194 7.45 0.02 0.62
C SER A 194 7.01 -0.59 -0.71
N LEU A 195 7.95 -1.06 -1.53
CA LEU A 195 7.64 -1.79 -2.77
C LEU A 195 6.90 -3.10 -2.47
N LEU A 196 7.39 -3.90 -1.52
CA LEU A 196 6.75 -5.15 -1.14
C LEU A 196 5.36 -4.92 -0.54
N THR A 197 5.20 -3.87 0.28
CA THR A 197 3.89 -3.45 0.78
C THR A 197 2.96 -3.09 -0.37
N MET A 198 3.43 -2.37 -1.38
CA MET A 198 2.62 -2.05 -2.56
C MET A 198 2.15 -3.32 -3.29
N LEU A 199 3.00 -4.34 -3.42
CA LEU A 199 2.66 -5.62 -4.04
C LEU A 199 1.69 -6.45 -3.20
N GLU A 200 1.87 -6.47 -1.88
CA GLU A 200 0.95 -7.13 -0.94
C GLU A 200 -0.44 -6.50 -1.04
N ILE A 201 -0.48 -5.18 -0.92
CA ILE A 201 -1.71 -4.42 -0.93
C ILE A 201 -2.39 -4.46 -2.30
N ALA A 202 -1.65 -4.71 -3.39
CA ALA A 202 -2.25 -4.94 -4.70
C ALA A 202 -3.14 -6.20 -4.74
N ILE A 203 -2.73 -7.28 -4.05
CA ILE A 203 -3.55 -8.48 -3.90
C ILE A 203 -4.76 -8.16 -3.01
N VAL A 204 -4.55 -7.47 -1.89
CA VAL A 204 -5.61 -7.09 -0.95
C VAL A 204 -6.66 -6.20 -1.62
N ALA A 205 -6.24 -5.23 -2.44
CA ALA A 205 -7.12 -4.36 -3.20
C ALA A 205 -7.91 -5.15 -4.27
N ALA A 206 -7.32 -6.18 -4.88
CA ALA A 206 -8.03 -7.06 -5.81
C ALA A 206 -9.08 -7.90 -5.08
N ALA A 207 -8.76 -8.42 -3.89
CA ALA A 207 -9.72 -9.11 -3.02
C ALA A 207 -10.85 -8.18 -2.55
N ALA A 208 -10.53 -6.93 -2.16
CA ALA A 208 -11.51 -5.92 -1.79
C ALA A 208 -12.46 -5.61 -2.95
N THR A 209 -11.91 -5.46 -4.15
CA THR A 209 -12.68 -5.24 -5.38
C THR A 209 -13.61 -6.42 -5.67
N LEU A 210 -13.12 -7.66 -5.52
CA LEU A 210 -13.93 -8.87 -5.62
C LEU A 210 -15.10 -8.86 -4.62
N PHE A 211 -14.84 -8.68 -3.33
CA PHE A 211 -15.88 -8.74 -2.30
C PHE A 211 -16.90 -7.60 -2.43
N SER A 212 -16.44 -6.40 -2.75
CA SER A 212 -17.31 -5.24 -2.98
C SER A 212 -18.29 -5.40 -4.15
N SER A 213 -18.05 -6.37 -5.05
CA SER A 213 -18.93 -6.66 -6.18
C SER A 213 -20.23 -7.37 -5.78
N PHE A 214 -20.26 -8.04 -4.61
CA PHE A 214 -21.42 -8.82 -4.15
C PHE A 214 -21.78 -8.61 -2.67
N SER A 215 -20.89 -8.07 -1.85
CA SER A 215 -21.11 -7.86 -0.41
C SER A 215 -21.33 -6.38 -0.05
N THR A 216 -21.87 -6.12 1.15
CA THR A 216 -21.96 -4.77 1.73
C THR A 216 -20.57 -4.22 2.08
N PRO A 217 -20.36 -2.91 2.29
CA PRO A 217 -19.03 -2.34 2.51
C PRO A 217 -18.40 -2.87 3.79
N PHE A 218 -19.20 -3.02 4.85
CA PHE A 218 -18.73 -3.54 6.12
C PHE A 218 -18.30 -5.01 6.00
N LEU A 219 -19.12 -5.85 5.37
CA LEU A 219 -18.79 -7.26 5.16
C LEU A 219 -17.59 -7.42 4.22
N SER A 220 -17.53 -6.62 3.14
CA SER A 220 -16.39 -6.62 2.21
C SER A 220 -15.09 -6.24 2.92
N ALA A 221 -15.13 -5.26 3.83
CA ALA A 221 -13.99 -4.88 4.63
C ALA A 221 -13.54 -6.02 5.57
N LEU A 222 -14.47 -6.68 6.25
CA LEU A 222 -14.18 -7.83 7.12
C LEU A 222 -13.60 -9.02 6.33
N MET A 223 -14.16 -9.36 5.17
CA MET A 223 -13.65 -10.45 4.33
C MET A 223 -12.26 -10.12 3.78
N THR A 224 -12.02 -8.86 3.39
CA THR A 224 -10.69 -8.39 2.94
C THR A 224 -9.66 -8.48 4.06
N LEU A 225 -10.02 -8.03 5.28
CA LEU A 225 -9.19 -8.20 6.48
C LEU A 225 -8.92 -9.68 6.78
N GLY A 226 -9.92 -10.54 6.60
CA GLY A 226 -9.77 -11.99 6.75
C GLY A 226 -8.77 -12.58 5.76
N VAL A 227 -8.88 -12.24 4.46
CA VAL A 227 -7.91 -12.67 3.44
C VAL A 227 -6.51 -12.19 3.77
N TRP A 228 -6.37 -10.94 4.23
CA TRP A 228 -5.07 -10.42 4.63
C TRP A 228 -4.49 -11.13 5.85
N GLY A 229 -5.28 -11.27 6.92
CA GLY A 229 -4.84 -11.88 8.18
C GLY A 229 -4.52 -13.36 8.00
N VAL A 230 -5.42 -14.12 7.34
CA VAL A 230 -5.15 -15.52 7.01
C VAL A 230 -3.96 -15.62 6.05
N GLY A 231 -3.86 -14.74 5.05
CA GLY A 231 -2.76 -14.76 4.09
C GLY A 231 -1.38 -14.55 4.71
N ARG A 232 -1.26 -13.75 5.79
CA ARG A 232 -0.01 -13.58 6.53
C ARG A 232 0.34 -14.75 7.46
N HIS A 233 -0.63 -15.55 7.86
CA HIS A 233 -0.44 -16.56 8.90
C HIS A 233 -0.67 -18.00 8.45
N ALA A 234 -1.28 -18.25 7.30
CA ALA A 234 -1.66 -19.59 6.85
C ALA A 234 -0.46 -20.54 6.70
N ASP A 235 0.63 -20.08 6.09
CA ASP A 235 1.85 -20.88 5.94
C ASP A 235 2.54 -21.16 7.29
N ASN A 236 2.49 -20.21 8.22
CA ASN A 236 2.99 -20.41 9.58
C ASN A 236 2.15 -21.46 10.34
N LEU A 237 0.83 -21.46 10.14
CA LEU A 237 -0.09 -22.43 10.74
C LEU A 237 0.15 -23.85 10.19
N ALA A 238 0.40 -23.97 8.89
CA ALA A 238 0.73 -25.24 8.23
C ALA A 238 2.05 -25.85 8.72
N ARG A 239 2.97 -25.05 9.28
CA ARG A 239 4.28 -25.48 9.77
C ARG A 239 4.33 -25.74 11.28
N LEU A 240 3.20 -25.61 11.99
CA LEU A 240 3.18 -25.82 13.43
C LEU A 240 3.50 -27.28 13.80
N PRO A 241 4.25 -27.51 14.90
CA PRO A 241 4.52 -28.86 15.37
C PRO A 241 3.23 -29.58 15.76
N VAL A 242 2.92 -30.66 15.04
CA VAL A 242 1.72 -31.51 15.27
C VAL A 242 1.66 -32.01 16.71
N LYS A 243 2.82 -32.27 17.34
CA LYS A 243 2.92 -32.73 18.73
C LYS A 243 2.34 -31.76 19.76
N SER A 244 2.34 -30.45 19.48
CA SER A 244 1.92 -29.42 20.43
C SER A 244 0.51 -28.88 20.15
N PHE A 245 0.08 -28.88 18.90
CA PHE A 245 -1.19 -28.26 18.46
C PHE A 245 -2.22 -29.27 17.90
N GLY A 246 -1.84 -30.54 17.78
CA GLY A 246 -2.70 -31.59 17.24
C GLY A 246 -2.80 -31.61 15.71
N GLN A 247 -3.30 -32.73 15.17
CA GLN A 247 -3.39 -32.96 13.73
C GLN A 247 -4.41 -32.02 13.06
N THR A 248 -5.52 -31.72 13.73
CA THR A 248 -6.61 -30.90 13.18
C THR A 248 -6.15 -29.48 12.82
N ILE A 249 -5.38 -28.83 13.68
CA ILE A 249 -4.88 -27.46 13.44
C ILE A 249 -3.90 -27.45 12.26
N HIS A 250 -3.04 -28.46 12.18
CA HIS A 250 -2.11 -28.63 11.06
C HIS A 250 -2.85 -28.79 9.73
N ASP A 251 -3.86 -29.68 9.68
CA ASP A 251 -4.63 -29.93 8.45
C ASP A 251 -5.41 -28.70 7.99
N ILE A 252 -5.99 -27.93 8.94
CA ILE A 252 -6.61 -26.63 8.65
C ILE A 252 -5.57 -25.66 8.09
N GLY A 253 -4.38 -25.58 8.68
CA GLY A 253 -3.27 -24.74 8.19
C GLY A 253 -2.87 -25.09 6.76
N VAL A 254 -2.70 -26.38 6.46
CA VAL A 254 -2.38 -26.86 5.12
C VAL A 254 -3.49 -26.52 4.12
N ALA A 255 -4.76 -26.71 4.49
CA ALA A 255 -5.89 -26.36 3.63
C ALA A 255 -5.94 -24.85 3.33
N LEU A 256 -5.80 -24.00 4.36
CA LEU A 256 -5.80 -22.55 4.20
C LEU A 256 -4.61 -22.06 3.36
N SER A 257 -3.42 -22.64 3.54
CA SER A 257 -2.22 -22.27 2.79
C SER A 257 -2.32 -22.51 1.28
N LYS A 258 -3.22 -23.40 0.85
CA LYS A 258 -3.46 -23.70 -0.58
C LYS A 258 -4.51 -22.78 -1.21
N ILE A 259 -5.45 -22.25 -0.41
CA ILE A 259 -6.58 -21.45 -0.90
C ILE A 259 -6.26 -19.95 -0.88
N VAL A 260 -5.62 -19.49 0.20
CA VAL A 260 -5.38 -18.05 0.43
C VAL A 260 -3.97 -17.67 -0.07
N PRO A 261 -3.80 -16.50 -0.71
CA PRO A 261 -2.47 -16.01 -1.09
C PRO A 261 -1.54 -15.94 0.12
N ASN A 262 -0.33 -16.50 0.01
CA ASN A 262 0.69 -16.36 1.02
C ASN A 262 1.25 -14.93 1.01
N LEU A 263 0.71 -14.06 1.86
CA LEU A 263 1.12 -12.67 1.98
C LEU A 263 2.38 -12.48 2.82
N GLN A 264 2.81 -13.51 3.55
CA GLN A 264 4.07 -13.46 4.33
C GLN A 264 5.29 -13.28 3.42
N ILE A 265 5.17 -13.61 2.13
CA ILE A 265 6.19 -13.38 1.09
C ILE A 265 6.47 -11.88 0.89
N PHE A 266 5.58 -10.97 1.32
CA PHE A 266 5.81 -9.53 1.20
C PHE A 266 6.43 -8.90 2.45
N VAL A 267 6.66 -9.69 3.50
CA VAL A 267 7.26 -9.24 4.75
C VAL A 267 8.51 -10.08 5.07
N PRO A 268 9.56 -9.99 4.25
CA PRO A 268 10.80 -10.72 4.49
C PRO A 268 11.52 -10.23 5.75
N PRO A 269 12.39 -11.08 6.33
CA PRO A 269 13.24 -10.67 7.43
C PRO A 269 14.26 -9.62 6.98
N ARG A 270 14.59 -8.70 7.89
CA ARG A 270 15.49 -7.56 7.64
C ARG A 270 16.85 -7.92 7.00
N PRO A 271 17.55 -9.02 7.34
CA PRO A 271 18.82 -9.38 6.70
C PRO A 271 18.71 -9.54 5.17
N LEU A 272 17.55 -9.97 4.66
CA LEU A 272 17.30 -10.04 3.21
C LEU A 272 17.22 -8.65 2.58
N LEU A 273 16.59 -7.69 3.29
CA LEU A 273 16.39 -6.32 2.82
C LEU A 273 17.69 -5.51 2.77
N VAL A 274 18.62 -5.79 3.71
CA VAL A 274 19.95 -5.15 3.74
C VAL A 274 20.90 -5.79 2.70
N GLY A 275 20.61 -7.01 2.27
CA GLY A 275 21.45 -7.78 1.34
C GLY A 275 22.51 -8.63 2.03
N GLU A 276 22.37 -8.86 3.33
CA GLU A 276 23.23 -9.74 4.15
C GLU A 276 22.83 -11.22 4.03
N ALA A 277 21.66 -11.52 3.48
CA ALA A 277 21.21 -12.89 3.25
C ALA A 277 22.07 -13.57 2.17
N ILE A 278 22.70 -14.68 2.55
CA ILE A 278 23.67 -15.42 1.72
C ILE A 278 22.99 -16.15 0.55
N ASP A 279 21.74 -16.58 0.74
CA ASP A 279 21.10 -17.55 -0.16
C ASP A 279 20.26 -16.93 -1.29
N VAL A 280 19.84 -15.67 -1.17
CA VAL A 280 18.88 -15.06 -2.13
C VAL A 280 19.22 -13.60 -2.40
N LYS A 281 19.40 -13.24 -3.68
CA LYS A 281 19.56 -11.85 -4.12
C LYS A 281 18.24 -11.08 -3.97
N LEU A 282 18.31 -9.87 -3.45
CA LEU A 282 17.14 -9.00 -3.27
C LEU A 282 16.36 -8.77 -4.58
N SER A 283 17.06 -8.56 -5.70
CA SER A 283 16.42 -8.31 -7.00
C SER A 283 15.61 -9.51 -7.51
N SER A 284 16.14 -10.74 -7.38
CA SER A 284 15.41 -11.95 -7.73
C SER A 284 14.19 -12.15 -6.83
N TYR A 285 14.30 -11.81 -5.55
CA TYR A 285 13.19 -11.89 -4.60
C TYR A 285 12.07 -10.92 -4.99
N LEU A 286 12.40 -9.65 -5.24
CA LEU A 286 11.45 -8.63 -5.68
C LEU A 286 10.78 -8.99 -7.01
N GLY A 287 11.53 -9.57 -7.95
CA GLY A 287 10.98 -10.06 -9.22
C GLY A 287 9.95 -11.18 -9.02
N MET A 288 10.28 -12.17 -8.18
CA MET A 288 9.35 -13.25 -7.88
C MET A 288 8.11 -12.76 -7.12
N ALA A 289 8.29 -11.89 -6.12
CA ALA A 289 7.19 -11.28 -5.38
C ALA A 289 6.26 -10.45 -6.30
N SER A 290 6.83 -9.79 -7.31
CA SER A 290 6.06 -9.03 -8.29
C SER A 290 5.23 -9.96 -9.17
N LEU A 291 5.80 -11.07 -9.63
CA LEU A 291 5.09 -12.08 -10.42
C LEU A 291 3.96 -12.74 -9.63
N THR A 292 4.19 -13.10 -8.37
CA THR A 292 3.16 -13.69 -7.51
C THR A 292 2.03 -12.70 -7.23
N SER A 293 2.36 -11.43 -6.96
CA SER A 293 1.37 -10.37 -6.77
C SER A 293 0.51 -10.14 -8.01
N LEU A 294 1.14 -10.08 -9.19
CA LEU A 294 0.43 -9.95 -10.46
C LEU A 294 -0.47 -11.16 -10.72
N GLY A 295 0.03 -12.38 -10.51
CA GLY A 295 -0.73 -13.61 -10.72
C GLY A 295 -2.00 -13.66 -9.85
N TRP A 296 -1.86 -13.41 -8.55
CA TRP A 296 -3.00 -13.37 -7.63
C TRP A 296 -3.97 -12.22 -7.93
N SER A 297 -3.46 -11.03 -8.23
CA SER A 297 -4.31 -9.88 -8.54
C SER A 297 -5.12 -10.11 -9.82
N LEU A 298 -4.51 -10.64 -10.88
CA LEU A 298 -5.20 -10.98 -12.12
C LEU A 298 -6.23 -12.09 -11.91
N GLY A 299 -5.90 -13.12 -11.14
CA GLY A 299 -6.84 -14.20 -10.80
C GLY A 299 -8.06 -13.69 -10.05
N LEU A 300 -7.86 -12.89 -9.00
CA LEU A 300 -8.95 -12.29 -8.21
C LEU A 300 -9.81 -11.34 -9.05
N LEU A 301 -9.20 -10.53 -9.91
CA LEU A 301 -9.94 -9.64 -10.82
C LEU A 301 -10.71 -10.40 -11.89
N ALA A 302 -10.19 -11.54 -12.37
CA ALA A 302 -10.91 -12.39 -13.31
C ALA A 302 -12.17 -12.97 -12.65
N VAL A 303 -12.05 -13.49 -11.42
CA VAL A 303 -13.21 -13.95 -10.64
C VAL A 303 -14.20 -12.81 -10.41
N ALA A 304 -13.71 -11.64 -10.04
CA ALA A 304 -14.56 -10.47 -9.81
C ALA A 304 -15.30 -10.04 -11.09
N ALA A 305 -14.64 -10.13 -12.26
CA ALA A 305 -15.27 -9.85 -13.54
C ALA A 305 -16.36 -10.88 -13.90
N LEU A 306 -16.16 -12.15 -13.58
CA LEU A 306 -17.17 -13.20 -13.77
C LEU A 306 -18.40 -12.95 -12.89
N VAL A 307 -18.20 -12.75 -11.59
CA VAL A 307 -19.29 -12.46 -10.64
C VAL A 307 -20.06 -11.20 -11.03
N PHE A 308 -19.35 -10.17 -11.52
CA PHE A 308 -19.99 -8.92 -11.94
C PHE A 308 -20.77 -9.04 -13.26
N ASN A 309 -20.43 -10.01 -14.13
CA ASN A 309 -21.17 -10.26 -15.37
C ASN A 309 -22.50 -10.98 -15.11
N GLU A 310 -22.56 -11.86 -14.12
CA GLU A 310 -23.77 -12.64 -13.79
C GLU A 310 -24.84 -11.84 -13.04
N ARG A 311 -24.50 -10.65 -12.51
CA ARG A 311 -25.49 -9.77 -11.91
C ARG A 311 -26.32 -9.12 -13.03
N ASP A 312 -27.55 -9.60 -13.18
CA ASP A 312 -28.59 -8.93 -13.96
C ASP A 312 -29.01 -7.65 -13.23
N PHE A 313 -28.62 -6.52 -13.82
CA PHE A 313 -29.04 -5.20 -13.39
C PHE A 313 -30.35 -4.85 -14.10
N LEU A 314 -31.45 -5.47 -13.64
CA LEU A 314 -32.81 -5.10 -14.00
C LEU A 314 -33.34 -4.02 -13.05
#